data_AF-A0AAV5URN7-F1
#
_entry.id   AF-A0AAV5URN7-F1
#
_cell.length_a   1.000
_cell.length_b   1.000
_cell.length_c   1.000
_cell.angle_alpha   90.00
_cell.angle_beta   90.00
_cell.angle_gamma   90.00
#
_symmetry.space_group_name_H-M   'P 1'
#
loop_
_entity.id
_entity.type
_entity.pdbx_description
1 polymer ?
#
loop_
_entity_poly.entity_id
_entity_poly.type
_entity_poly.pdbx_seq_one_letter_code
_entity_poly.pdbx_strand_id
1 'polypeptide(L)'
;RQWNLMNKADLPAAVDWDKYFGMIPKQAQDWINKAGNQIVLNEERYTSDLFATYLPGRDATVVNYLFIRLILDNSGLIPCSGLPCFAAQRALAEKKVPEHTERSRLPSRRRRPLPSYAILDETNEFGVACADMTSVIADAQARVYVDARFPTQDDKDTIRSSTLGVMTNIVGAMRGMIEQLDWMTDDSKAKAIFKASNIQVNVAFPDFILVNDQLDAKYKDLEFDPDDSFYAMLDKVTVFSISEQFKLLDAITADRGDFLG
;
A
#
# COMPACT_ATOMS: atom_id res chain seq x y z
N ARG A 1 -12.75 11.89 -14.42
CA ARG A 1 -12.28 10.61 -15.00
C ARG A 1 -10.97 10.32 -14.31
N GLN A 2 -10.75 9.12 -13.77
CA GLN A 2 -9.59 8.78 -12.92
C GLN A 2 -8.22 8.74 -13.64
N TRP A 3 -8.14 9.13 -14.91
CA TRP A 3 -6.92 9.05 -15.70
C TRP A 3 -6.81 10.28 -16.59
N ASN A 4 -6.13 11.32 -16.10
CA ASN A 4 -5.85 12.54 -16.87
C ASN A 4 -4.33 12.72 -16.88
N LEU A 5 -3.72 12.44 -18.04
CA LEU A 5 -2.28 12.62 -18.26
C LEU A 5 -2.00 14.09 -18.50
N MET A 6 -1.11 14.67 -17.70
CA MET A 6 -0.77 16.08 -17.73
C MET A 6 0.74 16.27 -17.68
N ASN A 7 1.28 17.27 -18.36
CA ASN A 7 2.64 17.70 -18.07
C ASN A 7 2.63 18.47 -16.74
N LYS A 8 3.79 18.59 -16.08
CA LYS A 8 3.91 19.39 -14.84
C LYS A 8 3.35 20.82 -14.99
N ALA A 9 3.59 21.45 -16.14
CA ALA A 9 3.13 22.81 -16.44
C ALA A 9 1.60 22.94 -16.57
N ASP A 10 0.90 21.83 -16.82
CA ASP A 10 -0.56 21.82 -17.01
C ASP A 10 -1.30 21.55 -15.69
N LEU A 11 -0.59 21.26 -14.59
CA LEU A 11 -1.20 21.01 -13.29
C LEU A 11 -1.94 22.26 -12.74
N PRO A 12 -2.96 22.09 -11.88
CA PRO A 12 -3.76 23.20 -11.37
C PRO A 12 -2.91 24.30 -10.71
N ALA A 13 -2.99 25.54 -11.21
CA ALA A 13 -2.12 26.65 -10.83
C ALA A 13 -2.29 27.16 -9.38
N ALA A 14 -3.28 26.67 -8.64
CA ALA A 14 -3.53 27.06 -7.25
C ALA A 14 -2.48 26.51 -6.26
N VAL A 15 -1.59 25.61 -6.72
CA VAL A 15 -0.46 25.08 -5.96
C VAL A 15 0.83 25.40 -6.70
N ASP A 16 1.85 25.82 -5.95
CA ASP A 16 3.22 25.93 -6.46
C ASP A 16 3.84 24.52 -6.55
N TRP A 17 3.69 23.91 -7.72
CA TRP A 17 4.15 22.54 -7.97
C TRP A 17 5.67 22.41 -7.97
N ASP A 18 6.41 23.45 -8.37
CA ASP A 18 7.87 23.43 -8.32
C ASP A 18 8.35 23.40 -6.86
N LYS A 19 7.72 24.20 -5.99
CA LYS A 19 8.00 24.14 -4.56
C LYS A 19 7.55 22.81 -3.94
N TYR A 20 6.38 22.31 -4.32
CA TYR A 20 5.87 21.02 -3.83
C TYR A 20 6.81 19.87 -4.18
N PHE A 21 7.17 19.74 -5.46
CA PHE A 21 8.11 18.72 -5.91
C PHE A 21 9.55 19.02 -5.47
N GLY A 22 9.89 20.24 -5.04
CA GLY A 22 11.16 20.50 -4.36
C GLY A 22 11.30 19.82 -2.99
N MET A 23 10.19 19.34 -2.40
CA MET A 23 10.16 18.73 -1.06
C MET A 23 10.15 17.19 -1.07
N ILE A 24 9.98 16.55 -2.23
CA ILE A 24 9.98 15.07 -2.33
C ILE A 24 11.41 14.52 -2.50
N PRO A 25 11.66 13.21 -2.35
CA PRO A 25 12.99 12.62 -2.55
C PRO A 25 13.59 12.93 -3.92
N LYS A 26 14.92 13.11 -3.98
CA LYS A 26 15.66 13.59 -5.15
C LYS A 26 15.36 12.78 -6.43
N GLN A 27 15.26 11.46 -6.32
CA GLN A 27 14.95 10.55 -7.42
C GLN A 27 13.66 10.96 -8.14
N ALA A 28 12.61 11.27 -7.37
CA ALA A 28 11.34 11.71 -7.92
C ALA A 28 11.39 13.13 -8.49
N GLN A 29 12.21 14.02 -7.91
CA GLN A 29 12.46 15.34 -8.48
C GLN A 29 13.11 15.23 -9.86
N ASP A 30 14.13 14.39 -9.98
CA ASP A 30 14.87 14.15 -11.22
C ASP A 30 13.92 13.57 -12.29
N TRP A 31 13.05 12.63 -11.90
CA TRP A 31 12.04 12.07 -12.79
C TRP A 31 11.01 13.11 -13.24
N ILE A 32 10.41 13.88 -12.33
CA ILE A 32 9.36 14.86 -12.66
C ILE A 32 9.88 15.97 -13.57
N ASN A 33 11.15 16.34 -13.43
CA ASN A 33 11.76 17.40 -14.24
C ASN A 33 12.28 16.92 -15.60
N LYS A 34 12.28 15.61 -15.86
CA LYS A 34 12.69 15.06 -17.15
C LYS A 34 11.64 15.36 -18.23
N ALA A 35 12.08 15.91 -19.35
CA ALA A 35 11.21 16.25 -20.47
C ALA A 35 10.46 15.00 -20.99
N GLY A 36 9.16 15.13 -21.21
CA GLY A 36 8.29 14.07 -21.73
C GLY A 36 7.63 13.20 -20.66
N ASN A 37 8.03 13.32 -19.38
CA ASN A 37 7.34 12.62 -18.31
C ASN A 37 5.99 13.29 -18.00
N GLN A 38 4.97 12.46 -17.83
CA GLN A 38 3.58 12.89 -17.60
C GLN A 38 3.08 12.39 -16.25
N ILE A 39 2.26 13.22 -15.60
CA ILE A 39 1.66 12.95 -14.30
C ILE A 39 0.19 12.60 -14.53
N VAL A 40 -0.27 11.53 -13.91
CA VAL A 40 -1.69 11.18 -13.92
C VAL A 40 -2.39 11.88 -12.76
N LEU A 41 -3.28 12.82 -13.06
CA LEU A 41 -4.12 13.47 -12.07
C LEU A 41 -5.51 12.83 -12.06
N ASN A 42 -5.78 11.96 -11.08
CA ASN A 42 -6.99 11.14 -11.08
C ASN A 42 -8.30 11.97 -11.05
N GLU A 43 -8.39 12.99 -10.20
CA GLU A 43 -9.62 13.77 -10.02
C GLU A 43 -9.41 15.24 -10.36
N GLU A 44 -8.88 15.52 -11.55
CA GLU A 44 -8.49 16.86 -12.01
C GLU A 44 -9.51 17.96 -11.64
N ARG A 45 -10.78 17.77 -12.03
CA ARG A 45 -11.83 18.75 -11.75
C ARG A 45 -12.04 18.96 -10.25
N TYR A 46 -12.18 17.88 -9.49
CA TYR A 46 -12.41 17.97 -8.05
C TYR A 46 -11.23 18.61 -7.33
N THR A 47 -9.99 18.22 -7.69
CA THR A 47 -8.76 18.80 -7.16
C THR A 47 -8.67 20.29 -7.46
N SER A 48 -8.98 20.69 -8.70
CA SER A 48 -8.98 22.10 -9.11
C SER A 48 -10.04 22.91 -8.36
N ASP A 49 -11.27 22.40 -8.29
CA ASP A 49 -12.38 23.03 -7.57
C ASP A 49 -12.06 23.15 -6.06
N LEU A 50 -11.47 22.11 -5.46
CA LEU A 50 -11.03 22.10 -4.07
C LEU A 50 -9.98 23.19 -3.82
N PHE A 51 -8.95 23.25 -4.66
CA PHE A 51 -7.88 24.22 -4.49
C PHE A 51 -8.39 25.65 -4.67
N ALA A 52 -9.18 25.91 -5.71
CA ALA A 52 -9.76 27.23 -5.95
C ALA A 52 -10.72 27.68 -4.84
N THR A 53 -11.49 26.76 -4.25
CA THR A 53 -12.50 27.08 -3.24
C THR A 53 -11.90 27.26 -1.83
N TYR A 54 -10.90 26.46 -1.48
CA TYR A 54 -10.45 26.34 -0.08
C TYR A 54 -9.05 26.87 0.19
N LEU A 55 -8.18 27.08 -0.81
CA LEU A 55 -6.87 27.67 -0.56
C LEU A 55 -6.90 29.19 -0.39
N PRO A 56 -7.62 30.00 -1.20
CA PRO A 56 -7.53 31.45 -1.11
C PRO A 56 -8.03 32.00 0.24
N GLY A 57 -7.15 32.68 0.98
CA GLY A 57 -7.50 33.43 2.19
C GLY A 57 -7.90 32.56 3.40
N ARG A 58 -7.55 31.27 3.39
CA ARG A 58 -7.95 30.30 4.43
C ARG A 58 -6.76 29.49 4.97
N ASP A 59 -5.55 30.03 4.87
CA ASP A 59 -4.29 29.37 5.24
C ASP A 59 -4.37 28.72 6.62
N ALA A 60 -4.83 29.46 7.64
CA ALA A 60 -4.97 28.94 9.00
C ALA A 60 -5.96 27.76 9.09
N THR A 61 -7.07 27.81 8.36
CA THR A 61 -8.06 26.71 8.34
C THR A 61 -7.49 25.47 7.67
N VAL A 62 -6.81 25.63 6.54
CA VAL A 62 -6.18 24.52 5.81
C VAL A 62 -5.06 23.90 6.65
N VAL A 63 -4.19 24.73 7.23
CA VAL A 63 -3.11 24.29 8.11
C VAL A 63 -3.65 23.56 9.33
N ASN A 64 -4.66 24.10 10.02
CA ASN A 64 -5.30 23.43 11.15
C ASN A 64 -5.94 22.11 10.75
N TYR A 65 -6.57 22.04 9.58
CA TYR A 65 -7.12 20.79 9.06
C TYR A 65 -6.02 19.74 8.82
N LEU A 66 -4.90 20.12 8.19
CA LEU A 66 -3.77 19.23 7.97
C LEU A 66 -3.13 18.78 9.29
N PHE A 67 -2.98 19.67 10.28
CA PHE A 67 -2.51 19.30 11.62
C PHE A 67 -3.45 18.33 12.32
N ILE A 68 -4.76 18.57 12.27
CA ILE A 68 -5.75 17.64 12.85
C ILE A 68 -5.65 16.28 12.17
N ARG A 69 -5.50 16.23 10.83
CA ARG A 69 -5.30 14.95 10.12
C ARG A 69 -4.04 14.23 10.59
N LEU A 70 -2.91 14.94 10.67
CA LEU A 70 -1.65 14.37 11.16
C LEU A 70 -1.78 13.83 12.59
N ILE A 71 -2.42 14.57 13.49
CA ILE A 71 -2.64 14.15 14.88
C ILE A 71 -3.56 12.91 14.95
N LEU A 72 -4.61 12.87 14.12
CA LEU A 72 -5.53 11.74 14.07
C LEU A 72 -4.87 10.48 13.50
N ASP A 73 -4.08 10.62 12.43
CA ASP A 73 -3.38 9.48 11.82
C ASP A 73 -2.31 8.92 12.76
N ASN A 74 -1.72 9.77 13.60
CA ASN A 74 -0.75 9.40 14.64
C ASN A 74 -1.38 9.25 16.03
N SER A 75 -2.72 9.20 16.16
CA SER A 75 -3.34 9.23 17.49
C SER A 75 -3.02 8.00 18.34
N GLY A 76 -2.74 6.86 17.69
CA GLY A 76 -2.28 5.63 18.36
C GLY A 76 -0.88 5.73 18.98
N LEU A 77 -0.12 6.75 18.59
CA LEU A 77 1.22 7.06 19.10
C LEU A 77 1.18 8.06 20.26
N ILE A 78 0.03 8.68 20.54
CA ILE A 78 -0.11 9.64 21.63
C ILE A 78 -0.29 8.86 22.93
N PRO A 79 0.61 9.01 23.94
CA PRO A 79 0.49 8.34 25.21
C PRO A 79 -0.88 8.63 25.83
N CYS A 80 -1.66 7.58 26.04
CA CYS A 80 -3.02 7.69 26.51
C CYS A 80 -3.20 6.79 27.73
N SER A 81 -3.57 7.39 28.86
CA SER A 81 -3.82 6.67 30.09
C SER A 81 -5.16 7.09 30.69
N GLY A 82 -5.93 6.09 31.14
CA GLY A 82 -7.23 6.28 31.77
C GLY A 82 -8.42 6.30 30.78
N LEU A 83 -9.59 5.98 31.34
CA LEU A 83 -10.87 5.86 30.61
C LEU A 83 -11.25 7.10 29.77
N PRO A 84 -11.06 8.36 30.24
CA PRO A 84 -11.44 9.53 29.46
C PRO A 84 -10.62 9.70 28.18
N CYS A 85 -9.32 9.38 28.24
CA CYS A 85 -8.44 9.49 27.09
C CYS A 85 -8.80 8.44 26.04
N PHE A 86 -9.03 7.18 26.43
CA PHE A 86 -9.47 6.13 25.51
C PHE A 86 -10.84 6.44 24.87
N ALA A 87 -11.76 7.05 25.63
CA ALA A 87 -13.04 7.50 25.10
C ALA A 87 -12.86 8.61 24.04
N ALA A 88 -11.95 9.57 24.28
CA ALA A 88 -11.63 10.62 23.32
C ALA A 88 -10.96 10.06 22.05
N GLN A 89 -9.96 9.17 22.18
CA GLN A 89 -9.35 8.49 21.04
C GLN A 89 -10.37 7.70 20.21
N ARG A 90 -11.27 6.96 20.87
CA ARG A 90 -12.35 6.23 20.18
C ARG A 90 -13.29 7.18 19.42
N ALA A 91 -13.73 8.27 20.06
CA ALA A 91 -14.59 9.25 19.43
C ALA A 91 -13.93 9.95 18.23
N LEU A 92 -12.62 10.18 18.29
CA LEU A 92 -11.83 10.75 17.20
C LEU A 92 -11.56 9.75 16.05
N ALA A 93 -11.43 8.46 16.37
CA ALA A 93 -11.27 7.39 15.38
C ALA A 93 -12.59 7.01 14.68
N GLU A 94 -13.75 7.38 15.25
CA GLU A 94 -15.06 7.20 14.64
C GLU A 94 -15.23 8.07 13.40
N LYS A 95 -14.92 7.51 12.23
CA LYS A 95 -15.28 8.12 10.94
C LYS A 95 -16.81 8.08 10.77
N LYS A 96 -17.48 9.19 11.00
CA LYS A 96 -18.89 9.39 10.60
C LYS A 96 -18.96 9.48 9.07
N VAL A 97 -19.10 8.33 8.41
CA VAL A 97 -19.32 8.29 6.96
C VAL A 97 -20.75 8.79 6.70
N PRO A 98 -20.95 9.77 5.80
CA PRO A 98 -22.29 10.24 5.44
C PRO A 98 -23.17 9.07 4.97
N GLU A 99 -24.38 9.03 5.49
CA GLU A 99 -25.31 7.91 5.35
C GLU A 99 -25.93 7.91 3.94
N HIS A 100 -25.27 7.29 2.97
CA HIS A 100 -25.86 7.04 1.64
C HIS A 100 -26.76 5.78 1.63
N THR A 101 -26.72 5.02 2.72
CA THR A 101 -27.59 3.89 3.01
C THR A 101 -27.85 3.98 4.50
N GLU A 102 -29.11 3.99 4.95
CA GLU A 102 -29.65 4.15 6.32
C GLU A 102 -29.16 3.09 7.36
N ARG A 103 -27.89 2.72 7.27
CA ARG A 103 -27.19 1.77 8.12
C ARG A 103 -25.88 2.42 8.48
N SER A 104 -25.84 3.02 9.66
CA SER A 104 -24.61 3.36 10.36
C SER A 104 -23.70 2.13 10.37
N ARG A 105 -22.70 2.11 9.48
CA ARG A 105 -21.54 1.26 9.68
C ARG A 105 -20.72 1.98 10.74
N LEU A 106 -20.99 1.67 12.01
CA LEU A 106 -19.92 1.74 13.00
C LEU A 106 -18.70 1.07 12.34
N PRO A 107 -17.50 1.68 12.35
CA PRO A 107 -16.28 0.94 12.03
C PRO A 107 -15.97 -0.03 13.18
N SER A 108 -16.97 -0.79 13.67
CA SER A 108 -16.81 -1.93 14.55
C SER A 108 -16.49 -3.16 13.72
N ARG A 109 -15.39 -3.09 12.98
CA ARG A 109 -14.66 -4.30 12.70
C ARG A 109 -13.24 -4.00 13.09
N ARG A 110 -12.88 -4.46 14.31
CA ARG A 110 -11.60 -5.14 14.54
C ARG A 110 -11.16 -5.63 13.17
N ARG A 111 -10.07 -5.10 12.62
CA ARG A 111 -9.40 -5.77 11.49
C ARG A 111 -9.35 -7.21 11.97
N ARG A 112 -10.17 -8.10 11.41
CA ARG A 112 -9.99 -9.51 11.70
C ARG A 112 -8.62 -9.73 11.10
N PRO A 113 -7.59 -10.01 11.92
CA PRO A 113 -6.32 -10.40 11.34
C PRO A 113 -6.66 -11.51 10.35
N LEU A 114 -5.99 -11.53 9.20
CA LEU A 114 -5.91 -12.76 8.41
C LEU A 114 -5.74 -13.90 9.40
N PRO A 115 -6.54 -14.98 9.34
CA PRO A 115 -6.52 -16.01 10.38
C PRO A 115 -5.08 -16.47 10.58
N SER A 116 -4.47 -15.99 11.67
CA SER A 116 -3.19 -16.47 12.11
C SER A 116 -3.45 -17.88 12.59
N TYR A 117 -2.78 -18.85 11.97
CA TYR A 117 -2.81 -20.24 12.42
C TYR A 117 -1.95 -20.45 13.68
N ALA A 118 -1.30 -19.40 14.19
CA ALA A 118 -0.79 -19.41 15.55
C ALA A 118 -1.97 -19.30 16.51
N ILE A 119 -1.96 -20.09 17.58
CA ILE A 119 -2.84 -19.85 18.73
C ILE A 119 -2.52 -18.41 19.16
N LEU A 120 -3.46 -17.48 18.91
CA LEU A 120 -3.39 -16.16 19.49
C LEU A 120 -3.44 -16.42 21.00
N ASP A 121 -2.29 -16.29 21.64
CA ASP A 121 -2.28 -16.13 23.07
C ASP A 121 -2.97 -14.78 23.32
N GLU A 122 -4.25 -14.83 23.69
CA GLU A 122 -5.04 -13.63 24.01
C GLU A 122 -4.39 -12.81 25.13
N THR A 123 -3.39 -13.37 25.83
CA THR A 123 -2.59 -12.66 26.83
C THR A 123 -1.45 -11.82 26.24
N ASN A 124 -1.11 -11.95 24.93
CA ASN A 124 -0.04 -11.21 24.27
C ASN A 124 -0.53 -10.26 23.15
N GLU A 125 -1.54 -9.44 23.48
CA GLU A 125 -2.07 -8.41 22.57
C GLU A 125 -0.98 -7.44 22.08
N PHE A 126 -0.01 -7.10 22.95
CA PHE A 126 1.12 -6.23 22.60
C PHE A 126 2.04 -6.84 21.54
N GLY A 127 2.36 -8.14 21.65
CA GLY A 127 3.19 -8.84 20.67
C GLY A 127 2.53 -8.90 19.29
N VAL A 128 1.21 -9.11 19.25
CA VAL A 128 0.43 -9.09 18.00
C VAL A 128 0.45 -7.68 17.40
N ALA A 129 0.21 -6.65 18.20
CA ALA A 129 0.25 -5.27 17.73
C ALA A 129 1.63 -4.89 17.16
N CYS A 130 2.73 -5.27 17.84
CA CYS A 130 4.09 -5.04 17.34
C CYS A 130 4.38 -5.79 16.04
N ALA A 131 3.92 -7.05 15.92
CA ALA A 131 4.08 -7.82 14.68
C ALA A 131 3.26 -7.23 13.51
N ASP A 132 2.09 -6.66 13.76
CA ASP A 132 1.31 -5.96 12.74
C ASP A 132 2.04 -4.68 12.28
N MET A 133 2.73 -3.99 13.19
CA MET A 133 3.48 -2.77 12.85
C MET A 133 4.71 -3.05 11.99
N THR A 134 5.25 -4.27 11.94
CA THR A 134 6.35 -4.62 11.02
C THR A 134 5.88 -4.94 9.59
N SER A 135 4.57 -4.87 9.31
CA SER A 135 4.03 -5.10 7.95
C SER A 135 4.56 -4.12 6.88
N VAL A 136 5.08 -2.96 7.30
CA VAL A 136 5.78 -2.00 6.44
C VAL A 136 7.12 -2.51 5.89
N ILE A 137 7.70 -3.55 6.51
CA ILE A 137 8.87 -4.30 6.04
C ILE A 137 8.46 -5.74 5.68
N ALA A 138 7.40 -5.87 4.88
CA ALA A 138 6.72 -7.13 4.58
C ALA A 138 7.65 -8.25 4.12
N ASP A 139 8.69 -7.98 3.33
CA ASP A 139 9.59 -9.03 2.83
C ASP A 139 10.50 -9.60 3.92
N ALA A 140 11.02 -8.75 4.82
CA ALA A 140 11.75 -9.20 6.00
C ALA A 140 10.85 -10.00 6.94
N GLN A 141 9.63 -9.53 7.18
CA GLN A 141 8.62 -10.26 7.96
C GLN A 141 8.27 -11.61 7.30
N ALA A 142 8.12 -11.64 5.99
CA ALA A 142 7.83 -12.84 5.22
C ALA A 142 8.97 -13.85 5.31
N ARG A 143 10.24 -13.40 5.28
CA ARG A 143 11.38 -14.31 5.47
C ARG A 143 11.30 -15.04 6.82
N VAL A 144 11.04 -14.31 7.90
CA VAL A 144 10.87 -14.92 9.24
C VAL A 144 9.71 -15.91 9.24
N TYR A 145 8.58 -15.55 8.63
CA TYR A 145 7.42 -16.44 8.52
C TYR A 145 7.73 -17.71 7.73
N VAL A 146 8.41 -17.58 6.60
CA VAL A 146 8.75 -18.71 5.72
C VAL A 146 9.71 -19.67 6.40
N ASP A 147 10.76 -19.16 7.05
CA ASP A 147 11.72 -20.00 7.77
C ASP A 147 11.05 -20.76 8.93
N ALA A 148 10.09 -20.14 9.62
CA ALA A 148 9.36 -20.78 10.71
C ALA A 148 8.32 -21.81 10.20
N ARG A 149 7.61 -21.50 9.11
CA ARG A 149 6.45 -22.30 8.67
C ARG A 149 6.79 -23.35 7.62
N PHE A 150 7.79 -23.09 6.80
CA PHE A 150 8.28 -23.93 5.70
C PHE A 150 9.79 -24.11 5.84
N PRO A 151 10.27 -24.78 6.90
CA PRO A 151 11.69 -24.84 7.25
C PRO A 151 12.54 -25.61 6.22
N THR A 152 11.95 -26.57 5.51
CA THR A 152 12.66 -27.37 4.51
C THR A 152 12.40 -26.87 3.09
N GLN A 153 13.29 -27.20 2.15
CA GLN A 153 13.07 -26.91 0.74
C GLN A 153 11.83 -27.64 0.21
N ASP A 154 11.59 -28.88 0.66
CA ASP A 154 10.41 -29.67 0.28
C ASP A 154 9.10 -29.00 0.72
N ASP A 155 9.07 -28.36 1.90
CA ASP A 155 7.89 -27.61 2.36
C ASP A 155 7.60 -26.42 1.42
N LYS A 156 8.65 -25.69 1.05
CA LYS A 156 8.59 -24.52 0.15
C LYS A 156 8.13 -24.93 -1.25
N ASP A 157 8.67 -26.02 -1.78
CA ASP A 157 8.30 -26.55 -3.10
C ASP A 157 6.89 -27.13 -3.11
N THR A 158 6.46 -27.76 -2.00
CA THR A 158 5.10 -28.31 -1.85
C THR A 158 4.05 -27.21 -1.84
N ILE A 159 4.24 -26.12 -1.06
CA ILE A 159 3.26 -25.03 -1.05
C ILE A 159 3.20 -24.32 -2.40
N ARG A 160 4.34 -24.19 -3.09
CA ARG A 160 4.42 -23.57 -4.42
C ARG A 160 3.72 -24.41 -5.48
N SER A 161 4.07 -25.68 -5.59
CA SER A 161 3.50 -26.59 -6.60
C SER A 161 2.01 -26.82 -6.41
N SER A 162 1.55 -27.06 -5.17
CA SER A 162 0.13 -27.24 -4.87
C SER A 162 -0.70 -26.01 -5.21
N THR A 163 -0.24 -24.82 -4.80
CA THR A 163 -0.92 -23.55 -5.09
C THR A 163 -0.92 -23.25 -6.59
N LEU A 164 0.22 -23.45 -7.28
CA LEU A 164 0.31 -23.24 -8.73
C LEU A 164 -0.64 -24.16 -9.50
N GLY A 165 -0.76 -25.42 -9.09
CA GLY A 165 -1.73 -26.36 -9.67
C GLY A 165 -3.17 -25.88 -9.55
N VAL A 166 -3.56 -25.40 -8.36
CA VAL A 166 -4.89 -24.82 -8.14
C VAL A 166 -5.12 -23.58 -9.00
N MET A 167 -4.17 -22.65 -9.05
CA MET A 167 -4.30 -21.43 -9.84
C MET A 167 -4.39 -21.71 -11.34
N THR A 168 -3.59 -22.67 -11.83
CA THR A 168 -3.64 -23.10 -13.23
C THR A 168 -5.01 -23.67 -13.60
N ASN A 169 -5.61 -24.47 -12.72
CA ASN A 169 -6.96 -25.00 -12.91
C ASN A 169 -8.01 -23.89 -12.92
N ILE A 170 -7.91 -22.89 -12.04
CA ILE A 170 -8.82 -21.74 -12.01
C ILE A 170 -8.72 -20.94 -13.31
N VAL A 171 -7.51 -20.63 -13.78
CA VAL A 171 -7.30 -19.91 -15.05
C VAL A 171 -7.82 -20.73 -16.24
N GLY A 172 -7.63 -22.05 -16.23
CA GLY A 172 -8.20 -22.96 -17.23
C GLY A 172 -9.72 -22.92 -17.24
N ALA A 173 -10.36 -23.01 -16.08
CA ALA A 173 -11.82 -22.93 -15.95
C ALA A 173 -12.36 -21.56 -16.40
N MET A 174 -11.68 -20.46 -16.06
CA MET A 174 -12.04 -19.11 -16.52
C MET A 174 -12.06 -19.02 -18.05
N ARG A 175 -11.06 -19.60 -18.72
CA ARG A 175 -11.02 -19.64 -20.19
C ARG A 175 -12.18 -20.44 -20.76
N GLY A 176 -12.46 -21.62 -20.23
CA GLY A 176 -13.61 -22.44 -20.66
C GLY A 176 -14.95 -21.71 -20.46
N MET A 177 -15.10 -20.96 -19.36
CA MET A 177 -16.29 -20.13 -19.15
C MET A 177 -16.39 -19.01 -20.19
N ILE A 178 -15.29 -18.32 -20.53
CA ILE A 178 -15.28 -17.24 -21.55
C ILE A 178 -15.70 -17.77 -22.91
N GLU A 179 -15.26 -18.96 -23.30
CA GLU A 179 -15.62 -19.59 -24.57
C GLU A 179 -17.14 -19.80 -24.70
N GLN A 180 -17.81 -20.09 -23.60
CA GLN A 180 -19.26 -20.37 -23.54
C GLN A 180 -20.14 -19.12 -23.41
N LEU A 181 -19.57 -17.90 -23.35
CA LEU A 181 -20.37 -16.68 -23.19
C LEU A 181 -21.07 -16.28 -24.51
N ASP A 182 -22.38 -16.46 -24.61
CA ASP A 182 -23.14 -16.15 -25.83
C ASP A 182 -23.26 -14.64 -26.13
N TRP A 183 -23.02 -13.77 -25.13
CA TRP A 183 -23.14 -12.32 -25.29
C TRP A 183 -21.86 -11.65 -25.82
N MET A 184 -20.74 -12.38 -25.90
CA MET A 184 -19.47 -11.87 -26.41
C MET A 184 -19.28 -12.26 -27.88
N THR A 185 -18.79 -11.32 -28.68
CA THR A 185 -18.31 -11.61 -30.04
C THR A 185 -17.04 -12.45 -30.00
N ASP A 186 -16.75 -13.19 -31.07
CA ASP A 186 -15.55 -14.05 -31.16
C ASP A 186 -14.24 -13.26 -30.98
N ASP A 187 -14.15 -12.04 -31.54
CA ASP A 187 -13.00 -11.16 -31.34
C ASP A 187 -12.82 -10.76 -29.86
N SER A 188 -13.91 -10.43 -29.17
CA SER A 188 -13.86 -10.09 -27.74
C SER A 188 -13.48 -11.30 -26.89
N LYS A 189 -13.99 -12.50 -27.23
CA LYS A 189 -13.61 -13.75 -26.56
C LYS A 189 -12.13 -14.04 -26.74
N ALA A 190 -11.61 -13.93 -27.96
CA ALA A 190 -10.19 -14.15 -28.24
C ALA A 190 -9.29 -13.24 -27.41
N LYS A 191 -9.63 -11.94 -27.30
CA LYS A 191 -8.92 -10.97 -26.46
C LYS A 191 -9.01 -11.28 -24.97
N ALA A 192 -10.18 -11.70 -24.48
CA ALA A 192 -10.38 -12.08 -23.09
C ALA A 192 -9.60 -13.36 -22.73
N ILE A 193 -9.58 -14.36 -23.61
CA ILE A 193 -8.77 -15.58 -23.46
C ILE A 193 -7.29 -15.23 -23.48
N PHE A 194 -6.85 -14.37 -24.41
CA PHE A 194 -5.46 -13.89 -24.45
C PHE A 194 -5.06 -13.23 -23.13
N LYS A 195 -5.92 -12.36 -22.57
CA LYS A 195 -5.68 -11.73 -21.27
C LYS A 195 -5.59 -12.78 -20.15
N ALA A 196 -6.52 -13.74 -20.10
CA ALA A 196 -6.53 -14.81 -19.10
C ALA A 196 -5.27 -15.69 -19.19
N SER A 197 -4.81 -16.02 -20.39
CA SER A 197 -3.58 -16.78 -20.64
C SER A 197 -2.30 -16.06 -20.22
N ASN A 198 -2.34 -14.73 -20.10
CA ASN A 198 -1.20 -13.91 -19.71
C ASN A 198 -1.27 -13.43 -18.24
N ILE A 199 -2.16 -14.00 -17.42
CA ILE A 199 -2.18 -13.73 -15.98
C ILE A 199 -0.87 -14.25 -15.37
N GLN A 200 -0.12 -13.35 -14.74
CA GLN A 200 1.06 -13.71 -13.96
C GLN A 200 0.59 -14.29 -12.62
N VAL A 201 1.17 -15.42 -12.21
CA VAL A 201 0.84 -16.07 -10.94
C VAL A 201 2.06 -15.99 -10.02
N ASN A 202 1.97 -15.11 -9.03
CA ASN A 202 2.98 -14.96 -7.98
C ASN A 202 2.57 -15.84 -6.80
N VAL A 203 3.38 -16.87 -6.50
CA VAL A 203 2.97 -17.96 -5.59
C VAL A 203 3.74 -17.89 -4.27
N ALA A 204 2.98 -17.84 -3.17
CA ALA A 204 3.43 -17.92 -1.78
C ALA A 204 4.37 -16.79 -1.33
N PHE A 205 5.57 -16.69 -1.89
CA PHE A 205 6.58 -15.69 -1.54
C PHE A 205 7.60 -15.51 -2.69
N PRO A 206 8.15 -14.30 -2.87
CA PRO A 206 9.18 -14.02 -3.87
C PRO A 206 10.48 -14.77 -3.57
N ASP A 207 11.27 -15.10 -4.60
CA ASP A 207 12.50 -15.87 -4.41
C ASP A 207 13.61 -15.09 -3.69
N PHE A 208 13.71 -13.78 -3.93
CA PHE A 208 14.81 -12.96 -3.42
C PHE A 208 14.89 -12.96 -1.89
N ILE A 209 13.77 -13.11 -1.18
CA ILE A 209 13.76 -13.10 0.29
C ILE A 209 14.45 -14.31 0.88
N LEU A 210 14.59 -15.41 0.12
CA LEU A 210 15.30 -16.62 0.55
C LEU A 210 16.83 -16.48 0.43
N VAL A 211 17.31 -15.46 -0.27
CA VAL A 211 18.73 -15.19 -0.48
C VAL A 211 19.14 -14.02 0.40
N ASN A 212 19.93 -14.29 1.45
CA ASN A 212 20.29 -13.28 2.46
C ASN A 212 20.88 -12.03 1.81
N ASP A 213 21.86 -12.18 0.90
CA ASP A 213 22.50 -11.04 0.23
C ASP A 213 21.51 -10.15 -0.54
N GLN A 214 20.45 -10.73 -1.12
CA GLN A 214 19.44 -9.96 -1.86
C GLN A 214 18.48 -9.25 -0.90
N LEU A 215 18.10 -9.91 0.20
CA LEU A 215 17.26 -9.32 1.23
C LEU A 215 17.99 -8.18 1.97
N ASP A 216 19.25 -8.38 2.31
CA ASP A 216 20.10 -7.36 2.94
C ASP A 216 20.29 -6.17 2.00
N ALA A 217 20.52 -6.42 0.71
CA ALA A 217 20.62 -5.36 -0.29
C ALA A 217 19.32 -4.54 -0.43
N LYS A 218 18.14 -5.17 -0.26
CA LYS A 218 16.85 -4.47 -0.26
C LYS A 218 16.72 -3.49 0.90
N TYR A 219 17.15 -3.89 2.10
CA TYR A 219 17.00 -3.10 3.32
C TYR A 219 18.26 -2.30 3.71
N LYS A 220 19.29 -2.25 2.86
CA LYS A 220 20.57 -1.59 3.16
C LYS A 220 20.44 -0.10 3.56
N ASP A 221 19.42 0.59 3.06
CA ASP A 221 19.20 2.02 3.32
C ASP A 221 18.35 2.25 4.59
N LEU A 222 17.92 1.19 5.28
CA LEU A 222 17.12 1.22 6.50
C LEU A 222 17.97 0.80 7.71
N GLU A 223 18.56 1.79 8.38
CA GLU A 223 19.43 1.57 9.54
C GLU A 223 18.81 2.08 10.84
N PHE A 224 18.74 1.22 11.85
CA PHE A 224 18.28 1.57 13.19
C PHE A 224 19.47 1.76 14.13
N ASP A 225 19.43 2.83 14.91
CA ASP A 225 20.38 3.08 15.99
C ASP A 225 19.87 2.39 17.26
N PRO A 226 20.72 1.74 18.08
CA PRO A 226 20.32 1.17 19.36
C PRO A 226 19.59 2.15 20.30
N ASP A 227 19.88 3.45 20.18
CA ASP A 227 19.27 4.51 20.98
C ASP A 227 18.01 5.12 20.31
N ASP A 228 17.59 4.62 19.14
CA ASP A 228 16.38 5.08 18.48
C ASP A 228 15.16 4.84 19.36
N SER A 229 14.42 5.91 19.63
CA SER A 229 13.07 5.77 20.16
C SER A 229 12.18 5.05 19.14
N PHE A 230 11.10 4.44 19.60
CA PHE A 230 10.10 3.82 18.72
C PHE A 230 9.62 4.77 17.60
N TYR A 231 9.47 6.07 17.90
CA TYR A 231 9.07 7.06 16.90
C TYR A 231 10.15 7.33 15.85
N ALA A 232 11.42 7.34 16.25
CA ALA A 232 12.53 7.48 15.33
C ALA A 232 12.61 6.27 14.38
N MET A 233 12.42 5.06 14.90
CA MET A 233 12.32 3.86 14.07
C MET A 233 11.16 3.94 13.07
N LEU A 234 9.97 4.36 13.52
CA LEU A 234 8.80 4.48 12.65
C LEU A 234 9.00 5.53 11.55
N ASP A 235 9.62 6.66 11.87
CA ASP A 235 9.93 7.71 10.90
C ASP A 235 10.92 7.20 9.84
N LYS A 236 12.01 6.54 10.26
CA LYS A 236 12.98 5.91 9.35
C LYS A 236 12.32 4.91 8.40
N VAL A 237 11.45 4.04 8.91
CA VAL A 237 10.72 3.07 8.08
C VAL A 237 9.75 3.76 7.12
N THR A 238 9.08 4.83 7.56
CA THR A 238 8.16 5.61 6.72
C THR A 238 8.91 6.27 5.57
N VAL A 239 10.03 6.94 5.86
CA VAL A 239 10.89 7.57 4.86
C VAL A 239 11.45 6.53 3.89
N PHE A 240 11.91 5.38 4.40
CA PHE A 240 12.36 4.27 3.56
C PHE A 240 11.24 3.78 2.63
N SER A 241 10.04 3.51 3.14
CA SER A 241 8.90 3.04 2.35
C SER A 241 8.51 4.03 1.24
N ILE A 242 8.50 5.33 1.54
CA ILE A 242 8.25 6.38 0.55
C ILE A 242 9.36 6.40 -0.51
N SER A 243 10.62 6.27 -0.09
CA SER A 243 11.77 6.23 -1.00
C SER A 243 11.71 5.04 -1.96
N GLU A 244 11.38 3.84 -1.46
CA GLU A 244 11.20 2.64 -2.28
C GLU A 244 10.12 2.82 -3.35
N GLN A 245 8.99 3.45 -3.02
CA GLN A 245 7.94 3.74 -4.00
C GLN A 245 8.44 4.69 -5.10
N PHE A 246 9.25 5.69 -4.75
CA PHE A 246 9.80 6.62 -5.74
C PHE A 246 10.89 5.98 -6.61
N LYS A 247 11.62 4.97 -6.14
CA LYS A 247 12.57 4.20 -6.96
C LYS A 247 11.87 3.52 -8.15
N LEU A 248 10.57 3.23 -8.04
CA LEU A 248 9.78 2.65 -9.14
C LEU A 248 9.62 3.60 -10.34
N LEU A 249 9.79 4.91 -10.15
CA LEU A 249 9.75 5.87 -11.26
C LEU A 249 10.91 5.68 -12.25
N ASP A 250 12.05 5.18 -11.78
CA ASP A 250 13.23 4.92 -12.61
C ASP A 250 13.11 3.61 -13.42
N ALA A 251 12.15 2.75 -13.07
CA ALA A 251 11.93 1.49 -13.77
C ALA A 251 11.32 1.74 -15.17
N ILE A 252 11.92 1.14 -16.19
CA ILE A 252 11.42 1.22 -17.58
C ILE A 252 10.07 0.49 -17.71
N THR A 253 9.89 -0.59 -16.95
CA THR A 253 8.69 -1.43 -16.93
C THR A 253 8.38 -1.84 -15.51
N ALA A 254 7.09 -1.95 -15.18
CA ALA A 254 6.66 -2.54 -13.91
C ALA A 254 7.15 -3.99 -13.79
N ASP A 255 7.74 -4.33 -12.65
CA ASP A 255 8.18 -5.69 -12.37
C ASP A 255 6.99 -6.55 -11.97
N ARG A 256 6.59 -7.45 -12.87
CA ARG A 256 5.46 -8.37 -12.63
C ARG A 256 5.79 -9.45 -11.59
N GLY A 257 7.07 -9.63 -11.28
CA GLY A 257 7.55 -10.50 -10.21
C GLY A 257 7.51 -9.85 -8.83
N ASP A 258 7.29 -8.54 -8.74
CA ASP A 258 7.06 -7.87 -7.47
C ASP A 258 5.68 -8.26 -6.92
N PHE A 259 5.66 -8.71 -5.66
CA PHE A 259 4.44 -9.12 -4.97
C PHE A 259 3.69 -7.91 -4.41
N LEU A 260 4.34 -6.74 -4.30
CA LEU A 260 3.77 -5.51 -3.75
C LEU A 260 3.22 -4.56 -4.84
N GLY A 261 3.52 -4.83 -6.11
CA GLY A 261 2.93 -4.16 -7.27
C GLY A 261 3.85 -3.17 -7.95
#